data_AF-A0A172YIJ0-F1
#
_entry.id   AF-A0A172YIJ0-F1
#
_cell.length_a   1.000
_cell.length_b   1.000
_cell.length_c   1.000
_cell.angle_alpha   90.00
_cell.angle_beta   90.00
_cell.angle_gamma   90.00
#
_symmetry.space_group_name_H-M   'P 1'
#
loop_
_entity.id
_entity.type
_entity.pdbx_description
1 polymer ?
#
loop_
_entity_poly.entity_id
_entity_poly.type
_entity_poly.pdbx_seq_one_letter_code
_entity_poly.pdbx_strand_id
1 'polypeptide(L)'
;MAASISSYDENWFPDGTGLNDSLYDVLIAFQNNGLEGSHPNNTGGFYGGGSFSGTSYSYVDASLGFAFQATGDLNYYFPPLNGNVGDGPTSHTLWGSIDSITLGGGLNSDGSVADAFITFTFDEAITGDVSEGRTNDVHDVIWGLMNGSVVGADDSIGTGTNGGLVQALIDNGLDVDASIASLVGTASATDADLALAA
;
A
#
# COMPACT_ATOMS: atom_id res chain seq x y z
N MET A 1 2.54 -14.98 -8.84
CA MET A 1 2.47 -13.97 -7.77
C MET A 1 3.85 -13.78 -7.18
N ALA A 2 4.51 -12.68 -7.50
CA ALA A 2 5.75 -12.26 -6.87
C ALA A 2 5.67 -10.75 -6.63
N ALA A 3 5.79 -10.34 -5.38
CA ALA A 3 6.06 -8.96 -5.01
C ALA A 3 7.58 -8.73 -5.02
N SER A 4 7.99 -7.52 -5.38
CA SER A 4 9.40 -7.11 -5.38
C SER A 4 9.54 -5.65 -4.97
N ILE A 5 10.72 -5.30 -4.46
CA ILE A 5 11.09 -3.90 -4.17
C ILE A 5 11.65 -3.32 -5.48
N SER A 6 10.91 -2.42 -6.12
CA SER A 6 11.30 -1.81 -7.39
C SER A 6 12.18 -0.56 -7.22
N SER A 7 12.06 0.11 -6.08
CA SER A 7 12.96 1.21 -5.69
C SER A 7 13.02 1.38 -4.18
N TYR A 8 14.14 1.92 -3.71
CA TYR A 8 14.32 2.35 -2.33
C TYR A 8 15.28 3.56 -2.26
N ASP A 9 15.15 4.37 -1.20
CA ASP A 9 16.09 5.45 -0.87
C ASP A 9 16.34 5.46 0.64
N GLU A 10 17.55 5.04 1.04
CA GLU A 10 17.99 4.98 2.44
C GLU A 10 17.95 6.33 3.14
N ASN A 11 18.06 7.45 2.41
CA ASN A 11 18.01 8.78 3.03
C ASN A 11 16.64 9.11 3.62
N TRP A 12 15.60 8.40 3.17
CA TRP A 12 14.22 8.57 3.60
C TRP A 12 13.70 7.42 4.44
N PHE A 13 14.57 6.49 4.83
CA PHE A 13 14.16 5.40 5.71
C PHE A 13 13.63 5.94 7.04
N PRO A 14 12.63 5.26 7.64
CA PRO A 14 12.18 5.57 8.98
C PRO A 14 13.34 5.60 9.98
N ASP A 15 13.26 6.51 10.94
CA ASP A 15 14.32 6.72 11.93
C ASP A 15 14.77 5.43 12.61
N GLY A 16 16.09 5.22 12.64
CA GLY A 16 16.70 4.06 13.30
C GLY A 16 16.67 2.77 12.48
N THR A 17 16.25 2.82 11.22
CA THR A 17 16.29 1.67 10.30
C THR A 17 17.30 1.87 9.18
N GLY A 18 17.69 0.77 8.55
CA GLY A 18 18.63 0.73 7.45
C GLY A 18 18.53 -0.55 6.63
N LEU A 19 19.38 -0.67 5.62
CA LEU A 19 19.37 -1.80 4.68
C LEU A 19 19.54 -3.19 5.29
N ASN A 20 20.17 -3.28 6.46
CA ASN A 20 20.44 -4.56 7.11
C ASN A 20 19.29 -5.01 8.03
N ASP A 21 18.32 -4.13 8.30
CA ASP A 21 17.14 -4.47 9.07
C ASP A 21 16.16 -5.24 8.19
N SER A 22 15.31 -6.05 8.85
CA SER A 22 14.27 -6.80 8.14
C SER A 22 13.27 -5.84 7.50
N LEU A 23 12.69 -6.24 6.37
CA LEU A 23 11.62 -5.45 5.76
C LEU A 23 10.46 -5.21 6.74
N TYR A 24 10.12 -6.21 7.55
CA TYR A 24 9.12 -6.08 8.59
C TYR A 24 9.46 -4.97 9.60
N ASP A 25 10.70 -4.93 10.11
CA ASP A 25 11.12 -3.88 11.05
C ASP A 25 11.06 -2.48 10.42
N VAL A 26 11.46 -2.35 9.15
CA VAL A 26 11.36 -1.08 8.41
C VAL A 26 9.89 -0.64 8.27
N LEU A 27 8.98 -1.56 7.91
CA LEU A 27 7.56 -1.27 7.77
C LEU A 27 6.91 -0.91 9.12
N ILE A 28 7.27 -1.57 10.22
CA ILE A 28 6.81 -1.23 11.56
C ILE A 28 7.37 0.10 12.03
N ALA A 29 8.61 0.44 11.69
CA ALA A 29 9.16 1.76 11.98
C ALA A 29 8.42 2.87 11.21
N PHE A 30 8.10 2.65 9.93
CA PHE A 30 7.24 3.55 9.16
C PHE A 30 5.86 3.73 9.80
N GLN A 31 5.28 2.63 10.30
CA GLN A 31 4.00 2.65 11.02
C GLN A 31 4.00 3.62 12.21
N ASN A 32 5.12 3.76 12.92
CA ASN A 32 5.22 4.66 14.08
C ASN A 32 5.10 6.15 13.70
N ASN A 33 5.31 6.48 12.42
CA ASN A 33 5.07 7.81 11.86
C ASN A 33 3.61 7.96 11.39
N GLY A 34 2.81 6.90 11.37
CA GLY A 34 1.38 6.95 11.06
C GLY A 34 0.54 7.38 12.26
N LEU A 35 -0.69 7.84 12.00
CA LEU A 35 -1.67 8.17 13.04
C LEU A 35 -2.91 7.28 12.94
N GLU A 36 -3.08 6.43 13.95
CA GLU A 36 -4.31 5.65 14.16
C GLU A 36 -5.52 6.59 14.25
N GLY A 37 -6.59 6.27 13.51
CA GLY A 37 -7.83 7.06 13.51
C GLY A 37 -7.70 8.45 12.88
N SER A 38 -6.66 8.72 12.08
CA SER A 38 -6.54 9.97 11.31
C SER A 38 -7.63 10.13 10.25
N HIS A 39 -8.19 9.02 9.77
CA HIS A 39 -9.49 9.00 9.09
C HIS A 39 -10.64 9.04 10.12
N PRO A 40 -11.70 9.88 9.94
CA PRO A 40 -12.14 10.50 8.68
C PRO A 40 -11.72 11.96 8.48
N ASN A 41 -10.87 12.54 9.32
CA ASN A 41 -10.48 13.96 9.19
C ASN A 41 -9.59 14.20 7.95
N ASN A 42 -8.85 13.17 7.54
CA ASN A 42 -8.12 13.12 6.30
C ASN A 42 -8.61 11.92 5.48
N THR A 43 -9.03 12.17 4.25
CA THR A 43 -9.65 11.15 3.37
C THR A 43 -8.74 10.71 2.23
N GLY A 44 -7.51 11.23 2.16
CA GLY A 44 -6.65 11.07 0.98
C GLY A 44 -7.33 11.59 -0.30
N GLY A 45 -6.87 11.10 -1.45
CA GLY A 45 -7.43 11.48 -2.74
C GLY A 45 -7.08 10.52 -3.87
N PHE A 46 -8.00 10.40 -4.83
CA PHE A 46 -7.78 9.69 -6.09
C PHE A 46 -7.12 10.61 -7.13
N TYR A 47 -6.24 10.01 -7.94
CA TYR A 47 -5.55 10.67 -9.04
C TYR A 47 -5.70 9.84 -10.32
N GLY A 48 -5.64 10.49 -11.49
CA GLY A 48 -5.82 9.84 -12.79
C GLY A 48 -7.24 9.41 -13.11
N GLY A 49 -8.24 9.84 -12.32
CA GLY A 49 -9.65 9.51 -12.52
C GLY A 49 -10.61 10.59 -11.97
N GLY A 50 -11.64 10.15 -11.26
CA GLY A 50 -12.68 10.99 -10.65
C GLY A 50 -12.60 11.02 -9.11
N SER A 51 -13.65 11.55 -8.46
CA SER A 51 -13.68 11.70 -7.00
C SER A 51 -13.71 10.38 -6.21
N PHE A 52 -14.08 9.27 -6.86
CA PHE A 52 -14.25 7.96 -6.22
C PHE A 52 -13.56 6.83 -6.98
N SER A 53 -12.72 7.15 -7.95
CA SER A 53 -11.95 6.16 -8.70
C SER A 53 -10.75 6.80 -9.38
N GLY A 54 -9.71 6.04 -9.64
CA GLY A 54 -8.53 6.54 -10.32
C GLY A 54 -7.46 5.48 -10.52
N THR A 55 -6.41 5.88 -11.22
CA THR A 55 -5.23 5.02 -11.43
C THR A 55 -4.31 5.00 -10.22
N SER A 56 -4.55 5.88 -9.24
CA SER A 56 -3.89 5.82 -7.94
C SER A 56 -4.73 6.48 -6.86
N TYR A 57 -4.45 6.10 -5.62
CA TYR A 57 -4.97 6.70 -4.41
C TYR A 57 -3.79 7.03 -3.49
N SER A 58 -3.76 8.26 -3.00
CA SER A 58 -2.69 8.74 -2.13
C SER A 58 -3.23 9.32 -0.84
N TYR A 59 -2.44 9.17 0.22
CA TYR A 59 -2.73 9.65 1.55
C TYR A 59 -1.48 10.28 2.15
N VAL A 60 -1.65 11.33 2.95
CA VAL A 60 -0.53 12.00 3.62
C VAL A 60 -0.94 12.61 4.95
N ASP A 61 -0.18 12.31 5.99
CA ASP A 61 -0.07 13.12 7.19
C ASP A 61 1.29 13.82 7.19
N ALA A 62 1.29 15.07 6.70
CA ALA A 62 2.51 15.86 6.59
C ALA A 62 3.12 16.21 7.95
N SER A 63 2.33 16.20 9.03
CA SER A 63 2.82 16.53 10.37
C SER A 63 3.66 15.41 10.98
N LEU A 64 3.45 14.18 10.52
CA LEU A 64 4.16 13.00 10.99
C LEU A 64 5.12 12.41 9.95
N GLY A 65 5.20 13.00 8.76
CA GLY A 65 6.06 12.51 7.69
C GLY A 65 5.58 11.17 7.11
N PHE A 66 4.28 10.92 7.15
CA PHE A 66 3.68 9.67 6.68
C PHE A 66 2.91 9.93 5.38
N ALA A 67 3.23 9.18 4.34
CA ALA A 67 2.51 9.20 3.08
C ALA A 67 2.60 7.83 2.40
N PHE A 68 1.55 7.49 1.65
CA PHE A 68 1.61 6.40 0.71
C PHE A 68 0.85 6.73 -0.58
N GLN A 69 1.19 6.01 -1.64
CA GLN A 69 0.44 5.97 -2.87
C GLN A 69 0.25 4.51 -3.28
N ALA A 70 -1.00 4.09 -3.45
CA ALA A 70 -1.34 2.84 -4.14
C ALA A 70 -1.66 3.16 -5.60
N THR A 71 -1.08 2.42 -6.54
CA THR A 71 -1.31 2.56 -7.99
C THR A 71 -1.96 1.29 -8.52
N GLY A 72 -2.91 1.43 -9.45
CA GLY A 72 -3.63 0.31 -10.07
C GLY A 72 -4.94 0.78 -10.69
N ASP A 73 -6.00 -0.02 -10.62
CA ASP A 73 -7.37 0.41 -10.94
C ASP A 73 -8.19 0.42 -9.65
N LEU A 74 -8.31 1.60 -9.03
CA LEU A 74 -8.87 1.74 -7.69
C LEU A 74 -10.22 2.43 -7.71
N ASN A 75 -11.15 1.88 -6.95
CA ASN A 75 -12.53 2.35 -6.89
C ASN A 75 -13.01 2.38 -5.43
N TYR A 76 -13.82 3.38 -5.09
CA TYR A 76 -14.44 3.52 -3.77
C TYR A 76 -15.95 3.51 -3.90
N TYR A 77 -16.65 2.65 -3.18
CA TYR A 77 -18.11 2.63 -3.16
C TYR A 77 -18.65 3.53 -2.05
N PHE A 78 -19.32 4.64 -2.41
CA PHE A 78 -19.86 5.60 -1.46
C PHE A 78 -21.31 5.98 -1.84
N PRO A 79 -22.28 5.11 -1.53
CA PRO A 79 -23.67 5.38 -1.86
C PRO A 79 -24.23 6.53 -1.01
N PRO A 80 -25.14 7.35 -1.58
CA PRO A 80 -25.68 7.26 -2.93
C PRO A 80 -24.84 8.00 -3.99
N LEU A 81 -23.69 8.59 -3.61
CA LEU A 81 -22.97 9.57 -4.44
C LEU A 81 -22.40 8.99 -5.74
N ASN A 82 -22.12 7.68 -5.79
CA ASN A 82 -21.63 7.00 -6.99
C ASN A 82 -22.51 5.84 -7.47
N GLY A 83 -23.80 5.88 -7.10
CA GLY A 83 -24.82 4.99 -7.66
C GLY A 83 -24.79 3.57 -7.10
N ASN A 84 -25.27 2.61 -7.88
CA ASN A 84 -25.27 1.18 -7.57
C ASN A 84 -24.12 0.52 -8.34
N VAL A 85 -23.32 -0.29 -7.65
CA VAL A 85 -22.13 -0.98 -8.21
C VAL A 85 -22.28 -2.51 -8.22
N GLY A 86 -23.50 -3.01 -7.97
CA GLY A 86 -23.84 -4.43 -7.86
C GLY A 86 -24.77 -4.72 -6.69
N ASP A 87 -25.17 -5.98 -6.58
CA ASP A 87 -25.90 -6.50 -5.41
C ASP A 87 -24.91 -7.01 -4.35
N GLY A 88 -25.14 -6.67 -3.08
CA GLY A 88 -24.29 -7.10 -1.96
C GLY A 88 -23.11 -6.20 -1.51
N PRO A 89 -22.69 -5.11 -2.20
CA PRO A 89 -21.52 -4.36 -1.77
C PRO A 89 -21.79 -3.56 -0.48
N THR A 90 -20.81 -3.53 0.41
CA THR A 90 -20.89 -2.75 1.65
C THR A 90 -20.48 -1.31 1.40
N SER A 91 -21.26 -0.32 1.86
CA SER A 91 -20.89 1.10 1.72
C SER A 91 -19.50 1.38 2.28
N HIS A 92 -18.74 2.31 1.68
CA HIS A 92 -17.36 2.63 2.01
C HIS A 92 -16.35 1.50 1.76
N THR A 93 -16.56 0.71 0.70
CA THR A 93 -15.61 -0.32 0.26
C THR A 93 -14.62 0.27 -0.75
N LEU A 94 -13.33 0.03 -0.55
CA LEU A 94 -12.29 0.23 -1.56
C LEU A 94 -12.09 -1.09 -2.29
N TRP A 95 -12.01 -1.09 -3.61
CA TRP A 95 -11.96 -2.30 -4.43
C TRP A 95 -11.26 -2.05 -5.76
N GLY A 96 -11.02 -3.11 -6.53
CA GLY A 96 -10.32 -3.08 -7.81
C GLY A 96 -8.98 -3.80 -7.73
N SER A 97 -7.89 -3.15 -8.15
CA SER A 97 -6.56 -3.75 -8.13
C SER A 97 -5.46 -2.78 -7.70
N ILE A 98 -4.44 -3.31 -7.02
CA ILE A 98 -3.19 -2.61 -6.66
C ILE A 98 -2.02 -3.30 -7.38
N ASP A 99 -1.37 -2.56 -8.27
CA ASP A 99 -0.18 -2.99 -9.01
C ASP A 99 1.12 -2.58 -8.30
N SER A 100 1.08 -1.47 -7.55
CA SER A 100 2.23 -1.00 -6.76
C SER A 100 1.82 -0.16 -5.56
N ILE A 101 2.70 -0.15 -4.55
CA ILE A 101 2.57 0.70 -3.35
C ILE A 101 3.90 1.40 -3.09
N THR A 102 3.87 2.72 -3.00
CA THR A 102 5.00 3.56 -2.59
C THR A 102 4.75 4.12 -1.20
N LEU A 103 5.74 4.04 -0.31
CA LEU A 103 5.71 4.58 1.05
C LEU A 103 6.77 5.67 1.22
N GLY A 104 6.50 6.66 2.06
CA GLY A 104 7.40 7.80 2.24
C GLY A 104 6.78 8.94 3.04
N GLY A 105 7.30 10.14 2.82
CA GLY A 105 6.79 11.39 3.38
C GLY A 105 6.33 12.37 2.30
N GLY A 106 5.29 13.15 2.59
CA GLY A 106 4.80 14.20 1.70
C GLY A 106 4.18 13.71 0.37
N LEU A 107 3.48 14.61 -0.33
CA LEU A 107 2.98 14.36 -1.69
C LEU A 107 3.35 15.51 -2.63
N ASN A 108 3.68 15.16 -3.87
CA ASN A 108 3.74 16.08 -4.99
C ASN A 108 2.34 16.49 -5.45
N SER A 109 2.24 17.51 -6.30
CA SER A 109 0.95 18.00 -6.82
C SER A 109 0.17 16.98 -7.65
N ASP A 110 0.87 15.97 -8.18
CA ASP A 110 0.28 14.87 -8.96
C ASP A 110 -0.12 13.66 -8.12
N GLY A 111 0.06 13.74 -6.79
CA GLY A 111 -0.27 12.66 -5.86
C GLY A 111 0.84 11.64 -5.64
N SER A 112 1.97 11.73 -6.33
CA SER A 112 3.13 10.89 -6.05
C SER A 112 3.76 11.23 -4.70
N VAL A 113 4.35 10.23 -4.03
CA VAL A 113 5.06 10.43 -2.75
C VAL A 113 6.34 11.23 -3.00
N ALA A 114 6.54 12.31 -2.24
CA ALA A 114 7.66 13.24 -2.47
C ALA A 114 8.99 12.66 -1.96
N ASP A 115 9.00 12.24 -0.70
CA ASP A 115 10.15 11.66 -0.01
C ASP A 115 9.95 10.15 0.10
N ALA A 116 9.88 9.48 -1.06
CA ALA A 116 9.65 8.05 -1.15
C ALA A 116 10.87 7.26 -0.64
N PHE A 117 10.64 6.33 0.30
CA PHE A 117 11.70 5.48 0.84
C PHE A 117 11.68 4.07 0.26
N ILE A 118 10.51 3.56 -0.13
CA ILE A 118 10.37 2.23 -0.74
C ILE A 118 9.16 2.17 -1.68
N THR A 119 9.30 1.42 -2.76
CA THR A 119 8.19 1.05 -3.65
C THR A 119 8.17 -0.45 -3.85
N PHE A 120 6.99 -1.04 -3.66
CA PHE A 120 6.69 -2.43 -3.98
C PHE A 120 5.93 -2.51 -5.30
N THR A 121 6.26 -3.49 -6.13
CA THR A 121 5.51 -3.86 -7.33
C THR A 121 5.06 -5.30 -7.24
N PHE A 122 3.87 -5.58 -7.78
CA PHE A 122 3.28 -6.91 -7.79
C PHE A 122 3.17 -7.41 -9.23
N ASP A 123 3.80 -8.53 -9.56
CA ASP A 123 3.69 -9.15 -10.90
C ASP A 123 2.25 -9.58 -11.23
N GLU A 124 1.48 -9.87 -10.19
CA GLU A 124 0.05 -10.11 -10.23
C GLU A 124 -0.58 -9.22 -9.17
N ALA A 125 -1.50 -8.36 -9.59
CA ALA A 125 -2.04 -7.32 -8.73
C ALA A 125 -2.74 -7.90 -7.49
N ILE A 126 -2.68 -7.19 -6.37
CA ILE A 126 -3.60 -7.44 -5.27
C ILE A 126 -4.98 -7.05 -5.76
N THR A 127 -5.97 -7.95 -5.64
CA THR A 127 -7.33 -7.70 -6.13
C THR A 127 -8.33 -7.73 -5.00
N GLY A 128 -9.41 -6.98 -5.15
CA GLY A 128 -10.52 -6.99 -4.21
C GLY A 128 -11.83 -6.77 -4.93
N ASP A 129 -12.77 -7.70 -4.80
CA ASP A 129 -14.07 -7.61 -5.45
C ASP A 129 -15.02 -6.73 -4.62
N VAL A 130 -15.79 -5.88 -5.28
CA VAL A 130 -16.74 -5.00 -4.59
C VAL A 130 -17.82 -5.77 -3.82
N SER A 131 -18.15 -7.00 -4.25
CA SER A 131 -19.13 -7.88 -3.62
C SER A 131 -18.62 -8.50 -2.31
N GLU A 132 -17.30 -8.58 -2.13
CA GLU A 132 -16.67 -8.97 -0.86
C GLU A 132 -16.78 -7.84 0.17
N GLY A 133 -17.12 -6.62 -0.26
CA GLY A 133 -17.24 -5.48 0.63
C GLY A 133 -15.90 -5.17 1.30
N ARG A 134 -15.94 -4.77 2.56
CA ARG A 134 -14.75 -4.28 3.28
C ARG A 134 -13.79 -5.38 3.75
N THR A 135 -14.10 -6.66 3.53
CA THR A 135 -13.20 -7.78 3.85
C THR A 135 -12.18 -8.07 2.75
N ASN A 136 -12.27 -7.38 1.59
CA ASN A 136 -11.37 -7.61 0.48
C ASN A 136 -9.97 -7.04 0.74
N ASP A 137 -8.95 -7.60 0.08
CA ASP A 137 -7.54 -7.26 0.35
C ASP A 137 -7.16 -5.83 -0.05
N VAL A 138 -7.75 -5.29 -1.13
CA VAL A 138 -7.53 -3.89 -1.52
C VAL A 138 -8.03 -2.93 -0.44
N HIS A 139 -9.21 -3.21 0.14
CA HIS A 139 -9.73 -2.44 1.26
C HIS A 139 -8.83 -2.57 2.48
N ASP A 140 -8.47 -3.79 2.88
CA ASP A 140 -7.67 -4.04 4.09
C ASP A 140 -6.32 -3.32 4.04
N VAL A 141 -5.62 -3.40 2.90
CA VAL A 141 -4.32 -2.73 2.70
C VAL A 141 -4.46 -1.21 2.77
N ILE A 142 -5.34 -0.62 1.95
CA ILE A 142 -5.45 0.84 1.88
C ILE A 142 -6.04 1.42 3.16
N TRP A 143 -7.04 0.76 3.74
CA TRP A 143 -7.65 1.19 5.00
C TRP A 143 -6.67 1.10 6.17
N GLY A 144 -5.89 0.01 6.24
CA GLY A 144 -4.80 -0.12 7.21
C GLY A 144 -3.84 1.07 7.13
N LEU A 145 -3.32 1.35 5.93
CA LEU A 145 -2.37 2.44 5.72
C LEU A 145 -2.97 3.82 6.02
N MET A 146 -4.25 4.06 5.70
CA MET A 146 -4.96 5.29 6.07
C MET A 146 -5.08 5.49 7.58
N ASN A 147 -5.07 4.39 8.34
CA ASN A 147 -5.07 4.41 9.81
C ASN A 147 -3.65 4.21 10.37
N GLY A 148 -2.63 4.48 9.57
CA GLY A 148 -1.24 4.40 10.00
C GLY A 148 -0.81 3.00 10.41
N SER A 149 -1.39 1.94 9.85
CA SER A 149 -1.08 0.54 10.14
C SER A 149 -0.64 -0.21 8.89
N VAL A 150 0.54 -0.84 8.93
CA VAL A 150 1.01 -1.72 7.84
C VAL A 150 0.49 -3.15 7.99
N VAL A 151 -0.02 -3.50 9.18
CA VAL A 151 -0.61 -4.81 9.50
C VAL A 151 -2.14 -4.80 9.45
N GLY A 152 -2.72 -3.74 8.87
CA GLY A 152 -4.17 -3.56 8.77
C GLY A 152 -4.80 -2.93 10.02
N ALA A 153 -6.03 -2.50 9.90
CA ALA A 153 -6.77 -1.83 10.97
C ALA A 153 -8.26 -2.16 10.87
N ASP A 154 -8.94 -2.27 12.00
CA ASP A 154 -10.39 -2.41 11.99
C ASP A 154 -11.04 -1.16 11.38
N ASP A 155 -12.06 -1.39 10.57
CA ASP A 155 -12.90 -0.31 10.07
C ASP A 155 -13.98 0.10 11.07
N SER A 156 -14.77 1.11 10.70
CA SER A 156 -15.82 1.64 11.56
C SER A 156 -16.93 0.66 11.95
N ILE A 157 -17.01 -0.51 11.31
CA ILE A 157 -18.01 -1.54 11.61
C ILE A 157 -17.38 -2.83 12.17
N GLY A 158 -16.06 -2.85 12.39
CA GLY A 158 -15.34 -4.00 12.94
C GLY A 158 -15.25 -5.18 11.99
N THR A 159 -15.03 -4.92 10.70
CA THR A 159 -14.92 -5.95 9.66
C THR A 159 -13.76 -6.93 9.90
N GLY A 160 -12.76 -6.54 10.70
CA GLY A 160 -11.51 -7.29 10.86
C GLY A 160 -10.46 -6.86 9.84
N THR A 161 -9.31 -7.50 9.91
CA THR A 161 -8.19 -7.31 8.97
C THR A 161 -7.68 -8.66 8.46
N ASN A 162 -7.19 -8.68 7.23
CA ASN A 162 -6.47 -9.80 6.63
C ASN A 162 -4.96 -9.68 6.87
N GLY A 163 -4.49 -8.70 7.64
CA GLY A 163 -3.08 -8.46 7.97
C GLY A 163 -2.42 -7.34 7.15
N GLY A 164 -3.20 -6.57 6.38
CA GLY A 164 -2.79 -5.35 5.69
C GLY A 164 -1.69 -5.55 4.66
N LEU A 165 -0.87 -4.51 4.49
CA LEU A 165 0.25 -4.52 3.54
C LEU A 165 1.23 -5.66 3.83
N VAL A 166 1.56 -5.92 5.09
CA VAL A 166 2.52 -6.97 5.45
C VAL A 166 2.04 -8.34 4.97
N GLN A 167 0.79 -8.70 5.24
CA GLN A 167 0.27 -9.99 4.78
C GLN A 167 0.18 -10.04 3.25
N ALA A 168 -0.23 -8.95 2.61
CA ALA A 168 -0.27 -8.89 1.15
C ALA A 168 1.12 -9.10 0.50
N LEU A 169 2.20 -8.61 1.11
CA LEU A 169 3.57 -8.86 0.65
C LEU A 169 3.98 -10.34 0.84
N ILE A 170 3.65 -10.93 1.99
CA ILE A 170 3.92 -12.34 2.31
C ILE A 170 3.18 -13.27 1.34
N ASP A 171 1.89 -13.02 1.11
CA ASP A 171 1.04 -13.83 0.21
C ASP A 171 1.52 -13.73 -1.25
N ASN A 172 2.20 -12.62 -1.59
CA ASN A 172 2.90 -12.42 -2.86
C ASN A 172 4.37 -12.85 -2.82
N GLY A 173 4.78 -13.66 -1.84
CA GLY A 173 6.07 -14.35 -1.83
C GLY A 173 7.28 -13.49 -1.46
N LEU A 174 7.08 -12.25 -0.97
CA LEU A 174 8.17 -11.43 -0.45
C LEU A 174 8.47 -11.84 0.99
N ASP A 175 9.72 -12.22 1.25
CA ASP A 175 10.19 -12.58 2.60
C ASP A 175 10.39 -11.31 3.44
N VAL A 176 9.39 -10.95 4.24
CA VAL A 176 9.43 -9.73 5.06
C VAL A 176 10.44 -9.83 6.22
N ASP A 177 10.89 -11.03 6.58
CA ASP A 177 11.89 -11.24 7.63
C ASP A 177 13.32 -11.08 7.07
N ALA A 178 13.48 -11.10 5.75
CA ALA A 178 14.76 -10.83 5.10
C ALA A 178 15.11 -9.33 5.16
N SER A 179 16.41 -9.04 5.15
CA SER A 179 16.88 -7.66 5.10
C SER A 179 16.60 -7.01 3.74
N ILE A 180 16.39 -5.69 3.73
CA ILE A 180 16.18 -4.94 2.48
C ILE A 180 17.33 -5.21 1.49
N ALA A 181 18.59 -5.19 1.97
CA ALA A 181 19.76 -5.50 1.17
C ALA A 181 19.70 -6.87 0.49
N SER A 182 19.19 -7.89 1.20
CA SER A 182 19.03 -9.23 0.65
C SER A 182 17.98 -9.24 -0.45
N LEU A 183 16.81 -8.64 -0.20
CA LEU A 183 15.68 -8.63 -1.13
C LEU A 183 16.00 -7.92 -2.46
N VAL A 184 16.68 -6.77 -2.41
CA VAL A 184 17.09 -6.03 -3.61
C VAL A 184 18.31 -6.66 -4.30
N GLY A 185 19.21 -7.28 -3.52
CA GLY A 185 20.38 -8.00 -4.02
C GLY A 185 20.01 -9.29 -4.77
N THR A 186 18.96 -10.00 -4.33
CA THR A 186 18.43 -11.17 -5.03
C THR A 186 17.78 -10.79 -6.36
N ALA A 187 17.07 -9.66 -6.43
CA ALA A 187 16.46 -9.19 -7.68
C ALA A 187 17.51 -8.85 -8.76
N SER A 188 18.66 -8.29 -8.36
CA SER A 188 19.76 -7.99 -9.30
C SER A 188 20.50 -9.25 -9.79
N ALA A 189 20.58 -10.30 -8.96
CA ALA A 189 21.26 -11.54 -9.34
C ALA A 189 20.45 -12.35 -10.36
N THR A 190 19.12 -12.40 -10.23
CA THR A 190 18.26 -13.16 -11.15
C THR A 190 18.28 -12.60 -12.58
N ASP A 191 18.28 -11.28 -12.74
CA ASP A 191 18.31 -10.64 -14.06
C ASP A 191 19.68 -10.75 -14.74
N ALA A 192 20.76 -10.65 -13.95
CA ALA A 192 22.12 -10.80 -14.45
C ALA A 192 22.43 -12.25 -14.85
N ASP A 193 21.98 -13.24 -14.07
CA ASP A 193 22.16 -14.66 -14.39
C ASP A 193 21.30 -15.09 -15.59
N LEU A 194 20.10 -14.54 -15.76
CA LEU A 194 19.26 -14.79 -16.95
C LEU A 194 19.85 -14.14 -18.22
N ALA A 195 20.43 -12.94 -18.12
CA ALA A 195 21.07 -12.27 -19.25
C ALA A 195 22.41 -12.92 -19.64
N LEU A 196 23.11 -13.56 -18.71
CA LEU A 196 24.37 -14.26 -18.97
C LEU A 196 24.17 -15.70 -19.47
N ALA A 197 23.00 -16.28 -19.22
CA ALA A 197 22.63 -17.63 -19.68
C ALA A 197 21.94 -17.68 -21.06
N ALA A 198 21.74 -16.53 -21.73
CA ALA A 198 21.09 -16.39 -23.03
C ALA A 198 22.06 -16.29 -24.22
#